data_AF-A0A225DH42-F1
#
_entry.id   AF-A0A225DH42-F1
#
_cell.length_a   1.000
_cell.length_b   1.000
_cell.length_c   1.000
_cell.angle_alpha   90.00
_cell.angle_beta   90.00
_cell.angle_gamma   90.00
#
_symmetry.space_group_name_H-M   'P 1'
#
loop_
_entity.id
_entity.type
_entity.pdbx_description
1 polymer ?
#
loop_
_entity_poly.entity_id
_entity_poly.type
_entity_poly.pdbx_seq_one_letter_code
_entity_poly.pdbx_strand_id
1 'polypeptide(L)'
;MTSAQGLPSQPLQIYSVHFDFPGGAAVHLRDHVTDFPVGRSPEWVVGLRNELAAYVRGARPKILAVFRGDPTNDGDYVLGADGVLCQVGEARKTLTFDPATGLSAATSFEFLAPLPDQIGVHCTKLDWYVRDANDPSLRIPAGTSSHELCTTWRPMIPNPGQKLHDWVYQSLMAWTCRWATGLNNEKEICDAIIQKLASTGLKYGVGCHQVRDILLRGGGMCSGWYRMFQQMTHCQGVFTHRRCFLVDWRTVPPGEEHWCALVIRGGGLNQPHPTHPASHFRDHDASFPIVGMASLTDRTERRYRFWGDPSPGMWGDGHCINFLEYDGKLFLYDPSFGTGPFEIDHPLPPDNLTVLGGSLLDSFKANYLDTAVDYMLGSLYNGSNFYKSDQSARANGITVKTVRIPATVNGNNGITFGWGG
;
A
#
# COMPACT_ATOMS: atom_id res chain seq x y z
N MET A 1 51.11 -45.86 -9.47
CA MET A 1 51.18 -44.43 -9.11
C MET A 1 50.06 -43.74 -9.85
N THR A 2 48.90 -43.65 -9.21
CA THR A 2 47.70 -42.97 -9.74
C THR A 2 47.96 -41.47 -9.69
N SER A 3 47.92 -40.83 -10.86
CA SER A 3 48.02 -39.38 -11.00
C SER A 3 46.86 -38.72 -10.28
N ALA A 4 47.15 -37.85 -9.31
CA ALA A 4 46.19 -36.87 -8.84
C ALA A 4 45.81 -35.98 -10.04
N GLN A 5 44.65 -36.24 -10.63
CA GLN A 5 44.04 -35.29 -11.54
C GLN A 5 43.72 -34.06 -10.70
N GLY A 6 44.50 -33.00 -10.88
CA GLY A 6 44.19 -31.70 -10.30
C GLY A 6 42.81 -31.28 -10.74
N LEU A 7 41.93 -31.00 -9.78
CA LEU A 7 40.60 -30.47 -10.05
C LEU A 7 40.72 -29.23 -10.96
N PRO A 8 39.87 -29.09 -11.99
CA PRO A 8 39.82 -27.86 -12.77
C PRO A 8 39.56 -26.66 -11.84
N SER A 9 40.10 -25.50 -12.23
CA SER A 9 40.14 -24.29 -11.38
C SER A 9 38.77 -23.81 -10.86
N GLN A 10 37.65 -24.21 -11.49
CA GLN A 10 36.28 -24.18 -10.95
C GLN A 10 35.46 -25.28 -11.65
N PRO A 11 35.09 -26.40 -10.99
CA PRO A 11 34.37 -27.51 -11.64
C PRO A 11 32.91 -27.18 -11.97
N LEU A 12 32.33 -26.20 -11.29
CA LEU A 12 30.95 -25.75 -11.49
C LEU A 12 30.76 -24.32 -10.97
N GLN A 13 29.69 -23.67 -11.42
CA GLN A 13 29.33 -22.32 -11.01
C GLN A 13 27.84 -22.22 -10.67
N ILE A 14 27.48 -21.41 -9.69
CA ILE A 14 26.09 -21.08 -9.39
C ILE A 14 25.43 -20.41 -10.60
N TYR A 15 24.26 -20.90 -10.99
CA TYR A 15 23.52 -20.44 -12.16
C TYR A 15 22.24 -19.68 -11.77
N SER A 16 21.46 -20.20 -10.83
CA SER A 16 20.26 -19.54 -10.33
C SER A 16 19.98 -19.83 -8.85
N VAL A 17 19.23 -18.94 -8.21
CA VAL A 17 18.73 -19.06 -6.83
C VAL A 17 17.25 -18.71 -6.82
N HIS A 18 16.44 -19.57 -6.21
CA HIS A 18 14.98 -19.47 -6.12
C HIS A 18 14.55 -19.44 -4.65
N PHE A 19 13.88 -18.37 -4.25
CA PHE A 19 13.42 -18.08 -2.89
C PHE A 19 11.93 -18.42 -2.70
N ASP A 20 11.05 -18.02 -3.64
CA ASP A 20 9.61 -18.28 -3.61
C ASP A 20 9.23 -19.52 -4.44
N PHE A 21 9.31 -20.68 -3.81
CA PHE A 21 8.89 -21.97 -4.34
C PHE A 21 8.05 -22.72 -3.28
N PRO A 22 7.30 -23.78 -3.67
CA PRO A 22 6.56 -24.59 -2.72
C PRO A 22 7.46 -25.13 -1.58
N GLY A 23 7.23 -24.64 -0.35
CA GLY A 23 8.01 -24.98 0.84
C GLY A 23 9.13 -23.99 1.22
N GLY A 24 9.35 -22.92 0.44
CA GLY A 24 10.39 -21.89 0.64
C GLY A 24 10.07 -20.81 1.69
N ALA A 25 8.81 -20.69 2.10
CA ALA A 25 8.29 -19.73 3.09
C ALA A 25 8.49 -18.23 2.75
N ALA A 26 8.91 -17.91 1.53
CA ALA A 26 8.92 -16.53 1.05
C ALA A 26 7.50 -15.97 0.95
N VAL A 27 7.37 -14.66 1.14
CA VAL A 27 6.14 -13.93 0.87
C VAL A 27 5.94 -13.85 -0.63
N HIS A 28 4.75 -14.23 -1.12
CA HIS A 28 4.44 -14.20 -2.53
C HIS A 28 4.39 -12.77 -3.06
N LEU A 29 5.24 -12.47 -4.05
CA LEU A 29 5.29 -11.17 -4.70
C LEU A 29 4.77 -11.26 -6.13
N ARG A 30 4.18 -10.17 -6.62
CA ARG A 30 3.83 -9.98 -8.04
C ARG A 30 4.54 -8.79 -8.66
N ASP A 31 4.89 -8.95 -9.91
CA ASP A 31 5.29 -7.85 -10.77
C ASP A 31 4.03 -7.06 -11.20
N HIS A 32 4.00 -5.75 -10.97
CA HIS A 32 2.81 -4.94 -11.24
C HIS A 32 2.58 -4.69 -12.75
N VAL A 33 3.63 -4.82 -13.57
CA VAL A 33 3.56 -4.64 -15.03
C VAL A 33 2.91 -5.86 -15.68
N THR A 34 3.39 -7.05 -15.37
CA THR A 34 2.94 -8.32 -15.95
C THR A 34 1.80 -8.98 -15.18
N ASP A 35 1.61 -8.61 -13.90
CA ASP A 35 0.74 -9.28 -12.93
C ASP A 35 1.11 -10.74 -12.64
N PHE A 36 2.30 -11.18 -13.07
CA PHE A 36 2.78 -12.53 -12.80
C PHE A 36 3.48 -12.63 -11.44
N PRO A 37 3.42 -13.81 -10.78
CA PRO A 37 4.23 -14.08 -9.61
C PRO A 37 5.72 -13.92 -9.92
N VAL A 38 6.44 -13.19 -9.06
CA VAL A 38 7.89 -12.99 -9.17
C VAL A 38 8.63 -14.33 -9.05
N GLY A 39 8.19 -15.17 -8.11
CA GLY A 39 8.68 -16.52 -7.87
C GLY A 39 8.27 -17.59 -8.90
N ARG A 40 7.61 -17.22 -10.00
CA ARG A 40 7.28 -18.20 -11.07
C ARG A 40 8.54 -18.80 -11.70
N SER A 41 9.64 -18.07 -11.65
CA SER A 41 11.00 -18.49 -12.03
C SER A 41 11.97 -18.03 -10.94
N PRO A 42 13.19 -18.60 -10.86
CA PRO A 42 14.19 -18.15 -9.89
C PRO A 42 14.37 -16.63 -9.90
N GLU A 43 14.38 -16.01 -8.72
CA GLU A 43 14.51 -14.56 -8.54
C GLU A 43 15.90 -14.08 -8.94
N TRP A 44 16.92 -14.94 -8.82
CA TRP A 44 18.25 -14.65 -9.30
C TRP A 44 18.68 -15.66 -10.37
N VAL A 45 19.13 -15.14 -11.52
CA VAL A 45 19.75 -15.92 -12.61
C VAL A 45 20.95 -15.15 -13.11
N VAL A 46 22.12 -15.80 -13.16
CA VAL A 46 23.38 -15.16 -13.52
C VAL A 46 23.27 -14.36 -14.82
N GLY A 47 23.59 -13.06 -14.74
CA GLY A 47 23.58 -12.14 -15.89
C GLY A 47 22.22 -11.82 -16.50
N LEU A 48 21.12 -12.36 -15.96
CA LEU A 48 19.79 -12.26 -16.59
C LEU A 48 18.72 -11.65 -15.67
N ARG A 49 18.69 -12.04 -14.40
CA ARG A 49 17.58 -11.71 -13.50
C ARG A 49 18.08 -11.50 -12.08
N ASN A 50 17.56 -10.49 -11.40
CA ASN A 50 17.81 -10.22 -10.00
C ASN A 50 16.60 -9.50 -9.41
N GLU A 51 15.67 -10.27 -8.86
CA GLU A 51 14.43 -9.79 -8.26
C GLU A 51 14.50 -9.81 -6.74
N LEU A 52 13.62 -9.02 -6.13
CA LEU A 52 13.43 -8.98 -4.70
C LEU A 52 12.80 -10.31 -4.21
N ALA A 53 13.31 -10.84 -3.11
CA ALA A 53 12.60 -11.83 -2.29
C ALA A 53 12.18 -11.20 -0.96
N ALA A 54 11.11 -11.71 -0.34
CA ALA A 54 10.60 -11.17 0.92
C ALA A 54 10.28 -12.28 1.92
N TYR A 55 10.53 -11.99 3.19
CA TYR A 55 10.31 -12.91 4.31
C TYR A 55 9.76 -12.14 5.51
N VAL A 56 9.19 -12.86 6.48
CA VAL A 56 8.97 -12.27 7.81
C VAL A 56 10.34 -12.14 8.49
N ARG A 57 10.57 -11.04 9.21
CA ARG A 57 11.77 -10.84 10.03
C ARG A 57 12.06 -12.06 10.93
N GLY A 58 13.34 -12.38 11.12
CA GLY A 58 13.75 -13.57 11.87
C GLY A 58 13.41 -14.92 11.22
N ALA A 59 12.88 -14.95 9.97
CA ALA A 59 12.71 -16.19 9.24
C ALA A 59 14.06 -16.81 8.88
N ARG A 60 14.08 -18.13 8.69
CA ARG A 60 15.22 -18.88 8.17
C ARG A 60 14.88 -19.38 6.76
N PRO A 61 15.32 -18.67 5.70
CA PRO A 61 14.98 -19.02 4.33
C PRO A 61 15.43 -20.43 3.95
N LYS A 62 14.57 -21.10 3.19
CA LYS A 62 14.95 -22.21 2.33
C LYS A 62 15.02 -21.70 0.91
N ILE A 63 16.03 -22.13 0.16
CA ILE A 63 16.25 -21.75 -1.23
C ILE A 63 16.46 -22.98 -2.09
N LEU A 64 16.14 -22.89 -3.38
CA LEU A 64 16.62 -23.83 -4.39
C LEU A 64 17.75 -23.15 -5.17
N ALA A 65 18.82 -23.89 -5.42
CA ALA A 65 19.92 -23.43 -6.28
C ALA A 65 20.13 -24.40 -7.44
N VAL A 66 20.50 -23.85 -8.59
CA VAL A 66 20.93 -24.60 -9.78
C VAL A 66 22.36 -24.21 -10.08
N PHE A 67 23.18 -25.19 -10.43
CA PHE A 67 24.57 -25.00 -10.83
C PHE A 67 24.73 -25.31 -12.32
N ARG A 68 25.76 -24.70 -12.92
CA ARG A 68 26.21 -24.96 -14.28
C ARG A 68 27.56 -25.67 -14.24
N GLY A 69 27.70 -26.72 -15.04
CA GLY A 69 28.91 -27.53 -15.16
C GLY A 69 28.88 -28.39 -16.42
N ASP A 70 29.90 -29.21 -16.61
CA ASP A 70 29.96 -30.24 -17.65
C ASP A 70 29.57 -31.60 -17.05
N PRO A 71 28.97 -32.55 -17.80
CA PRO A 71 28.68 -33.90 -17.29
C PRO A 71 29.92 -34.65 -16.75
N THR A 72 31.13 -34.29 -17.17
CA THR A 72 32.37 -34.79 -16.57
C THR A 72 32.60 -34.32 -15.13
N ASN A 73 31.82 -33.35 -14.65
CA ASN A 73 31.78 -32.86 -13.29
C ASN A 73 30.64 -33.48 -12.47
N ASP A 74 29.94 -34.50 -12.98
CA ASP A 74 28.95 -35.22 -12.19
C ASP A 74 29.59 -35.85 -10.94
N GLY A 75 28.92 -35.76 -9.79
CA GLY A 75 29.44 -36.33 -8.55
C GLY A 75 28.82 -35.80 -7.27
N ASP A 76 29.38 -36.27 -6.15
CA ASP A 76 29.00 -35.87 -4.80
C ASP A 76 29.84 -34.68 -4.32
N TYR A 77 29.15 -33.60 -3.94
CA TYR A 77 29.77 -32.38 -3.46
C TYR A 77 29.21 -31.99 -2.09
N VAL A 78 30.02 -31.33 -1.29
CA VAL A 78 29.52 -30.51 -0.17
C VAL A 78 29.45 -29.07 -0.65
N LEU A 79 28.24 -28.53 -0.68
CA LEU A 79 27.93 -27.23 -1.27
C LEU A 79 27.48 -26.26 -0.18
N GLY A 80 27.93 -25.02 -0.22
CA GLY A 80 27.53 -23.96 0.70
C GLY A 80 27.79 -22.57 0.12
N ALA A 81 27.42 -21.53 0.86
CA ALA A 81 27.75 -20.16 0.48
C ALA A 81 27.97 -19.28 1.70
N ASP A 82 29.03 -18.48 1.65
CA ASP A 82 29.29 -17.48 2.68
C ASP A 82 28.66 -16.14 2.30
N GLY A 83 28.23 -15.38 3.29
CA GLY A 83 27.78 -14.02 3.12
C GLY A 83 27.82 -13.28 4.45
N VAL A 84 27.84 -11.94 4.39
CA VAL A 84 27.91 -11.08 5.57
C VAL A 84 26.60 -11.10 6.35
N LEU A 85 25.48 -10.94 5.64
CA LEU A 85 24.15 -10.90 6.24
C LEU A 85 23.61 -12.30 6.56
N CYS A 86 23.84 -13.23 5.64
CA CYS A 86 23.31 -14.58 5.70
C CYS A 86 24.29 -15.54 5.02
N GLN A 87 24.31 -16.77 5.50
CA GLN A 87 25.12 -17.86 4.98
C GLN A 87 24.20 -19.03 4.65
N VAL A 88 24.54 -19.78 3.61
CA VAL A 88 23.82 -20.99 3.22
C VAL A 88 24.56 -22.18 3.83
N GLY A 89 23.81 -23.01 4.58
CA GLY A 89 24.38 -24.16 5.26
C GLY A 89 24.96 -25.19 4.30
N GLU A 90 26.06 -25.80 4.72
CA GLU A 90 26.67 -26.87 3.94
C GLU A 90 25.73 -28.05 3.83
N ALA A 91 25.54 -28.52 2.60
CA ALA A 91 24.77 -29.72 2.33
C ALA A 91 25.51 -30.61 1.36
N ARG A 92 25.59 -31.91 1.69
CA ARG A 92 26.07 -32.94 0.75
C ARG A 92 25.00 -33.21 -0.28
N LYS A 93 25.34 -33.08 -1.56
CA LYS A 93 24.42 -33.20 -2.70
C LYS A 93 25.13 -33.90 -3.85
N THR A 94 24.41 -34.79 -4.52
CA THR A 94 24.81 -35.35 -5.80
C THR A 94 24.35 -34.40 -6.90
N LEU A 95 25.28 -33.91 -7.71
CA LEU A 95 24.98 -33.09 -8.87
C LEU A 95 25.16 -33.91 -10.14
N THR A 96 24.17 -33.82 -11.02
CA THR A 96 24.20 -34.37 -12.37
C THR A 96 23.86 -33.25 -13.34
N PHE A 97 24.69 -33.02 -14.34
CA PHE A 97 24.53 -31.95 -15.31
C PHE A 97 23.90 -32.47 -16.60
N ASP A 98 22.82 -31.82 -17.02
CA ASP A 98 22.17 -32.13 -18.29
C ASP A 98 23.13 -31.83 -19.46
N PRO A 99 23.42 -32.79 -20.37
CA PRO A 99 24.40 -32.57 -21.44
C PRO A 99 24.03 -31.48 -22.45
N ALA A 100 22.74 -31.14 -22.58
CA ALA A 100 22.27 -30.15 -23.54
C ALA A 100 22.36 -28.72 -22.99
N THR A 101 22.06 -28.53 -21.70
CA THR A 101 21.98 -27.22 -21.05
C THR A 101 23.16 -26.93 -20.12
N GLY A 102 23.88 -27.96 -19.69
CA GLY A 102 24.94 -27.91 -18.68
C GLY A 102 24.41 -27.56 -17.28
N LEU A 103 23.11 -27.70 -17.01
CA LEU A 103 22.48 -27.31 -15.75
C LEU A 103 22.19 -28.52 -14.86
N SER A 104 22.36 -28.34 -13.56
CA SER A 104 21.92 -29.30 -12.56
C SER A 104 20.41 -29.24 -12.34
N ALA A 105 19.85 -30.26 -11.70
CA ALA A 105 18.54 -30.13 -11.06
C ALA A 105 18.57 -29.08 -9.93
N ALA A 106 17.42 -28.49 -9.65
CA ALA A 106 17.25 -27.57 -8.54
C ALA A 106 17.44 -28.29 -7.20
N THR A 107 18.33 -27.76 -6.37
CA THR A 107 18.77 -28.39 -5.13
C THR A 107 18.47 -27.51 -3.93
N SER A 108 17.87 -28.08 -2.88
CA SER A 108 17.46 -27.33 -1.70
C SER A 108 18.59 -27.07 -0.71
N PHE A 109 18.60 -25.85 -0.19
CA PHE A 109 19.46 -25.39 0.89
C PHE A 109 18.67 -24.58 1.91
N GLU A 110 19.25 -24.40 3.08
CA GLU A 110 18.70 -23.59 4.16
C GLU A 110 19.75 -22.63 4.67
N PHE A 111 19.32 -21.44 5.10
CA PHE A 111 20.22 -20.48 5.71
C PHE A 111 20.68 -20.97 7.09
N LEU A 112 21.97 -20.77 7.41
CA LEU A 112 22.54 -21.17 8.71
C LEU A 112 21.94 -20.36 9.87
N ALA A 113 21.77 -19.07 9.64
CA ALA A 113 21.21 -18.12 10.59
C ALA A 113 19.88 -17.55 10.07
N PRO A 114 18.97 -17.17 10.98
CA PRO A 114 17.82 -16.36 10.63
C PRO A 114 18.23 -15.05 9.94
N LEU A 115 17.36 -14.54 9.07
CA LEU A 115 17.42 -13.16 8.60
C LEU A 115 17.32 -12.18 9.78
N PRO A 116 17.75 -10.91 9.60
CA PRO A 116 17.65 -9.92 10.66
C PRO A 116 16.23 -9.87 11.25
N ASP A 117 16.17 -9.87 12.58
CA ASP A 117 14.93 -9.71 13.32
C ASP A 117 14.55 -8.21 13.40
N GLN A 118 14.37 -7.59 12.23
CA GLN A 118 13.89 -6.22 12.08
C GLN A 118 13.25 -6.06 10.70
N ILE A 119 12.31 -5.13 10.56
CA ILE A 119 11.81 -4.73 9.24
C ILE A 119 12.95 -4.06 8.48
N GLY A 120 13.09 -4.34 7.19
CA GLY A 120 14.09 -3.68 6.36
C GLY A 120 14.27 -4.29 4.98
N VAL A 121 15.10 -3.61 4.19
CA VAL A 121 15.65 -4.11 2.92
C VAL A 121 17.12 -4.38 3.12
N HIS A 122 17.54 -5.60 2.80
CA HIS A 122 18.89 -6.06 3.06
C HIS A 122 19.52 -6.57 1.78
N CYS A 123 20.62 -5.94 1.39
CA CYS A 123 21.43 -6.44 0.28
C CYS A 123 22.43 -7.46 0.83
N THR A 124 22.53 -8.61 0.17
CA THR A 124 23.51 -9.64 0.53
C THR A 124 24.19 -10.19 -0.70
N LYS A 125 25.43 -10.64 -0.53
CA LYS A 125 26.19 -11.37 -1.53
C LYS A 125 26.53 -12.73 -0.94
N LEU A 126 26.24 -13.77 -1.70
CA LEU A 126 26.56 -15.15 -1.38
C LEU A 126 27.73 -15.60 -2.26
N ASP A 127 28.87 -15.86 -1.64
CA ASP A 127 30.06 -16.43 -2.26
C ASP A 127 29.98 -17.95 -2.16
N TRP A 128 29.49 -18.56 -3.23
CA TRP A 128 29.24 -20.00 -3.31
C TRP A 128 30.55 -20.76 -3.41
N TYR A 129 30.57 -21.95 -2.82
CA TYR A 129 31.71 -22.82 -2.87
C TYR A 129 31.31 -24.28 -2.85
N VAL A 130 32.24 -25.11 -3.31
CA VAL A 130 32.14 -26.56 -3.26
C VAL A 130 33.35 -27.13 -2.53
N ARG A 131 33.15 -28.27 -1.88
CA ARG A 131 34.22 -29.14 -1.41
C ARG A 131 34.03 -30.53 -2.02
N ASP A 132 35.13 -31.16 -2.38
CA ASP A 132 35.09 -32.57 -2.77
C ASP A 132 34.64 -33.39 -1.56
N ALA A 133 33.71 -34.32 -1.78
CA ALA A 133 33.24 -35.23 -0.74
C ALA A 133 34.36 -36.08 -0.12
N ASN A 134 35.45 -36.31 -0.86
CA ASN A 134 36.61 -37.09 -0.49
C ASN A 134 37.77 -36.24 0.07
N ASP A 135 37.76 -34.93 -0.19
CA ASP A 135 38.68 -33.97 0.42
C ASP A 135 37.93 -32.70 0.88
N PRO A 136 37.28 -32.75 2.05
CA PRO A 136 36.54 -31.63 2.59
C PRO A 136 37.42 -30.46 3.04
N SER A 137 38.75 -30.60 2.99
CA SER A 137 39.66 -29.51 3.36
C SER A 137 39.80 -28.47 2.24
N LEU A 138 39.60 -28.87 0.99
CA LEU A 138 39.72 -27.99 -0.16
C LEU A 138 38.39 -27.32 -0.48
N ARG A 139 38.36 -25.99 -0.34
CA ARG A 139 37.23 -25.15 -0.69
C ARG A 139 37.45 -24.48 -2.04
N ILE A 140 36.66 -24.85 -3.03
CA ILE A 140 36.76 -24.33 -4.40
C ILE A 140 35.63 -23.32 -4.65
N PRO A 141 35.93 -22.10 -5.12
CA PRO A 141 34.90 -21.12 -5.45
C PRO A 141 33.96 -21.62 -6.55
N ALA A 142 32.66 -21.41 -6.35
CA ALA A 142 31.59 -21.82 -7.27
C ALA A 142 30.78 -20.61 -7.76
N GLY A 143 31.41 -19.44 -7.84
CA GLY A 143 30.77 -18.19 -8.26
C GLY A 143 30.04 -17.45 -7.14
N THR A 144 29.31 -16.41 -7.51
CA THR A 144 28.69 -15.48 -6.55
C THR A 144 27.29 -15.09 -6.99
N SER A 145 26.37 -14.91 -6.04
CA SER A 145 25.05 -14.33 -6.29
C SER A 145 24.75 -13.16 -5.36
N SER A 146 24.06 -12.15 -5.87
CA SER A 146 23.71 -10.93 -5.13
C SER A 146 22.20 -10.83 -5.05
N HIS A 147 21.67 -10.53 -3.87
CA HIS A 147 20.23 -10.56 -3.59
C HIS A 147 19.80 -9.32 -2.82
N GLU A 148 18.59 -8.86 -3.11
CA GLU A 148 17.86 -7.90 -2.28
C GLU A 148 16.77 -8.67 -1.53
N LEU A 149 16.80 -8.62 -0.19
CA LEU A 149 15.88 -9.33 0.69
C LEU A 149 15.08 -8.35 1.53
N CYS A 150 13.77 -8.39 1.40
CA CYS A 150 12.84 -7.69 2.28
C CYS A 150 12.51 -8.54 3.52
N THR A 151 12.40 -7.87 4.66
CA THR A 151 11.91 -8.46 5.92
C THR A 151 10.71 -7.66 6.41
N THR A 152 9.58 -8.32 6.58
CA THR A 152 8.33 -7.73 7.06
C THR A 152 8.19 -7.89 8.56
N TRP A 153 7.30 -7.11 9.19
CA TRP A 153 7.09 -7.23 10.63
C TRP A 153 6.45 -8.55 11.03
N ARG A 154 5.34 -8.90 10.38
CA ARG A 154 4.53 -10.09 10.66
C ARG A 154 4.09 -10.76 9.35
N PRO A 155 3.64 -12.03 9.42
CA PRO A 155 3.01 -12.69 8.28
C PRO A 155 1.79 -11.92 7.80
N MET A 156 1.56 -11.90 6.49
CA MET A 156 0.33 -11.37 5.91
C MET A 156 -0.81 -12.37 6.16
N ILE A 157 -1.93 -11.89 6.72
CA ILE A 157 -3.11 -12.72 7.00
C ILE A 157 -4.20 -12.41 5.97
N PRO A 158 -4.49 -13.29 4.99
CA PRO A 158 -5.50 -13.02 3.97
C PRO A 158 -6.86 -12.64 4.57
N ASN A 159 -7.54 -11.68 3.97
CA ASN A 159 -8.88 -11.28 4.35
C ASN A 159 -9.76 -11.11 3.09
N PRO A 160 -10.52 -12.15 2.71
CA PRO A 160 -11.38 -12.09 1.53
C PRO A 160 -12.44 -10.98 1.58
N GLY A 161 -13.00 -10.67 2.76
CA GLY A 161 -13.98 -9.59 2.92
C GLY A 161 -13.41 -8.22 2.57
N GLN A 162 -12.11 -8.02 2.82
CA GLN A 162 -11.39 -6.81 2.44
C GLN A 162 -10.61 -6.93 1.12
N LYS A 163 -10.69 -8.07 0.42
CA LYS A 163 -9.93 -8.37 -0.80
C LYS A 163 -8.41 -8.30 -0.58
N LEU A 164 -7.95 -8.72 0.60
CA LEU A 164 -6.54 -8.86 0.94
C LEU A 164 -6.10 -10.30 0.72
N HIS A 165 -4.98 -10.46 0.02
CA HIS A 165 -4.45 -11.74 -0.41
C HIS A 165 -3.19 -12.12 0.39
N ASP A 166 -2.69 -13.32 0.16
CA ASP A 166 -1.40 -13.82 0.61
C ASP A 166 -0.23 -13.35 -0.29
N TRP A 167 -0.49 -12.44 -1.23
CA TRP A 167 0.49 -11.83 -2.12
C TRP A 167 0.33 -10.32 -2.18
N VAL A 168 1.41 -9.63 -2.57
CA VAL A 168 1.44 -8.18 -2.78
C VAL A 168 2.34 -7.80 -3.96
N TYR A 169 2.20 -6.59 -4.50
CA TYR A 169 3.11 -6.11 -5.54
C TYR A 169 4.49 -5.82 -4.96
N GLN A 170 5.54 -6.26 -5.67
CA GLN A 170 6.95 -6.11 -5.29
C GLN A 170 7.33 -4.67 -4.90
N SER A 171 6.82 -3.68 -5.64
CA SER A 171 7.07 -2.26 -5.34
C SER A 171 6.55 -1.84 -3.96
N LEU A 172 5.39 -2.33 -3.55
CA LEU A 172 4.81 -2.01 -2.24
C LEU A 172 5.62 -2.62 -1.11
N MET A 173 6.06 -3.87 -1.30
CA MET A 173 6.94 -4.55 -0.36
C MET A 173 8.26 -3.77 -0.17
N ALA A 174 8.91 -3.41 -1.28
CA ALA A 174 10.17 -2.67 -1.25
C ALA A 174 10.05 -1.28 -0.62
N TRP A 175 8.95 -0.56 -0.87
CA TRP A 175 8.71 0.75 -0.26
C TRP A 175 8.45 0.62 1.25
N THR A 176 7.50 -0.22 1.62
CA THR A 176 7.06 -0.34 3.03
C THR A 176 8.18 -0.87 3.93
N CYS A 177 8.99 -1.83 3.47
CA CYS A 177 10.16 -2.29 4.23
C CYS A 177 11.23 -1.21 4.44
N ARG A 178 11.47 -0.35 3.42
CA ARG A 178 12.39 0.81 3.55
C ARG A 178 11.84 1.89 4.47
N TRP A 179 10.53 2.12 4.41
CA TRP A 179 9.88 3.19 5.17
C TRP A 179 9.73 2.85 6.64
N ALA A 180 9.43 1.58 6.94
CA ALA A 180 9.22 1.08 8.30
C ALA A 180 10.45 0.37 8.89
N THR A 181 11.65 0.63 8.36
CA THR A 181 12.88 -0.03 8.82
C THR A 181 13.07 0.12 10.34
N GLY A 182 13.28 -1.00 11.02
CA GLY A 182 13.50 -1.05 12.47
C GLY A 182 12.27 -0.85 13.36
N LEU A 183 11.10 -0.55 12.79
CA LEU A 183 9.86 -0.33 13.55
C LEU A 183 9.27 -1.66 14.06
N ASN A 184 8.54 -1.59 15.18
CA ASN A 184 8.12 -2.78 15.92
C ASN A 184 6.64 -2.78 16.35
N ASN A 185 5.83 -1.80 15.95
CA ASN A 185 4.40 -1.80 16.21
C ASN A 185 3.56 -1.28 15.04
N GLU A 186 2.27 -1.65 15.02
CA GLU A 186 1.30 -1.38 13.95
C GLU A 186 1.18 0.11 13.65
N LYS A 187 1.07 0.91 14.70
CA LYS A 187 0.86 2.35 14.57
C LYS A 187 2.07 3.04 13.97
N GLU A 188 3.27 2.79 14.48
CA GLU A 188 4.51 3.34 13.93
C GLU A 188 4.70 2.93 12.46
N ILE A 189 4.35 1.69 12.10
CA ILE A 189 4.42 1.21 10.72
C ILE A 189 3.43 1.99 9.83
N CYS A 190 2.16 2.12 10.23
CA CYS A 190 1.17 2.89 9.49
C CYS A 190 1.56 4.38 9.35
N ASP A 191 2.05 4.98 10.44
CA ASP A 191 2.53 6.36 10.49
C ASP A 191 3.72 6.58 9.54
N ALA A 192 4.68 5.66 9.53
CA ALA A 192 5.82 5.74 8.62
C ALA A 192 5.40 5.60 7.14
N ILE A 193 4.43 4.73 6.85
CA ILE A 193 3.91 4.54 5.49
C ILE A 193 3.21 5.83 5.01
N ILE A 194 2.30 6.41 5.81
CA ILE A 194 1.57 7.61 5.38
C ILE A 194 2.51 8.81 5.20
N GLN A 195 3.48 8.99 6.11
CA GLN A 195 4.44 10.10 6.06
C GLN A 195 5.37 10.05 4.83
N LYS A 196 5.68 8.85 4.35
CA LYS A 196 6.55 8.66 3.18
C LYS A 196 5.79 8.42 1.88
N LEU A 197 4.46 8.38 1.91
CA LEU A 197 3.63 8.09 0.73
C LEU A 197 3.90 9.03 -0.44
N ALA A 198 4.18 10.31 -0.15
CA ALA A 198 4.53 11.32 -1.15
C ALA A 198 5.81 10.95 -1.94
N SER A 199 6.77 10.22 -1.33
CA SER A 199 8.02 9.84 -1.98
C SER A 199 7.84 8.82 -3.11
N THR A 200 6.65 8.24 -3.28
CA THR A 200 6.32 7.38 -4.44
C THR A 200 6.26 8.16 -5.75
N GLY A 201 6.00 9.47 -5.71
CA GLY A 201 5.69 10.28 -6.89
C GLY A 201 4.33 9.99 -7.54
N LEU A 202 3.58 9.01 -7.02
CA LEU A 202 2.23 8.66 -7.49
C LEU A 202 1.23 9.74 -7.06
N LYS A 203 0.24 10.01 -7.90
CA LYS A 203 -0.62 11.19 -7.78
C LYS A 203 -2.06 10.87 -7.38
N TYR A 204 -2.69 11.80 -6.68
CA TYR A 204 -4.14 11.84 -6.53
C TYR A 204 -4.85 12.36 -7.80
N GLY A 205 -6.14 12.06 -7.95
CA GLY A 205 -6.97 12.63 -9.01
C GLY A 205 -6.75 12.04 -10.41
N VAL A 206 -6.12 10.87 -10.50
CA VAL A 206 -5.99 10.07 -11.73
C VAL A 206 -7.08 9.00 -11.71
N GLY A 207 -7.83 8.81 -12.80
CA GLY A 207 -9.01 7.92 -12.88
C GLY A 207 -8.69 6.42 -12.79
N CYS A 208 -8.12 5.97 -11.68
CA CYS A 208 -7.72 4.59 -11.39
C CYS A 208 -8.17 4.21 -9.98
N HIS A 209 -8.71 2.99 -9.84
CA HIS A 209 -9.39 2.55 -8.62
C HIS A 209 -8.83 1.21 -8.09
N GLN A 210 -7.87 0.62 -8.80
CA GLN A 210 -7.20 -0.62 -8.42
C GLN A 210 -5.72 -0.35 -8.21
N VAL A 211 -5.11 -1.07 -7.27
CA VAL A 211 -3.71 -0.90 -6.89
C VAL A 211 -2.77 -1.05 -8.09
N ARG A 212 -2.99 -2.06 -8.93
CA ARG A 212 -2.19 -2.27 -10.15
C ARG A 212 -2.27 -1.09 -11.11
N ASP A 213 -3.48 -0.58 -11.35
CA ASP A 213 -3.68 0.54 -12.26
C ASP A 213 -3.01 1.81 -11.73
N ILE A 214 -3.00 2.02 -10.41
CA ILE A 214 -2.28 3.13 -9.79
C ILE A 214 -0.78 3.03 -10.06
N LEU A 215 -0.19 1.85 -9.84
CA LEU A 215 1.23 1.60 -10.11
C LEU A 215 1.58 1.81 -11.59
N LEU A 216 0.72 1.38 -12.51
CA LEU A 216 0.93 1.49 -13.96
C LEU A 216 0.72 2.90 -14.51
N ARG A 217 -0.27 3.63 -14.01
CA ARG A 217 -0.72 4.92 -14.56
C ARG A 217 -0.25 6.13 -13.76
N GLY A 218 0.48 5.90 -12.67
CA GLY A 218 1.11 6.94 -11.88
C GLY A 218 0.18 7.64 -10.88
N GLY A 219 -0.95 7.04 -10.51
CA GLY A 219 -1.89 7.65 -9.57
C GLY A 219 -3.29 7.02 -9.54
N GLY A 220 -4.13 7.51 -8.63
CA GLY A 220 -5.50 7.01 -8.42
C GLY A 220 -6.48 8.02 -7.84
N MET A 221 -7.75 7.62 -7.78
CA MET A 221 -8.83 8.28 -7.04
C MET A 221 -8.89 7.76 -5.60
N CYS A 222 -9.74 8.35 -4.75
CA CYS A 222 -9.80 8.03 -3.32
C CYS A 222 -10.05 6.54 -3.07
N SER A 223 -10.94 5.93 -3.85
CA SER A 223 -11.25 4.51 -3.76
C SER A 223 -10.05 3.60 -4.11
N GLY A 224 -9.10 4.11 -4.90
CA GLY A 224 -7.87 3.40 -5.24
C GLY A 224 -6.79 3.60 -4.17
N TRP A 225 -6.65 4.83 -3.66
CA TRP A 225 -5.65 5.18 -2.65
C TRP A 225 -5.88 4.49 -1.30
N TYR A 226 -7.13 4.33 -0.85
CA TYR A 226 -7.36 3.59 0.39
C TYR A 226 -6.97 2.10 0.25
N ARG A 227 -7.21 1.49 -0.93
CA ARG A 227 -6.82 0.10 -1.22
C ARG A 227 -5.31 -0.04 -1.30
N MET A 228 -4.65 0.95 -1.90
CA MET A 228 -3.19 1.03 -1.97
C MET A 228 -2.59 1.06 -0.57
N PHE A 229 -3.08 1.96 0.31
CA PHE A 229 -2.62 2.04 1.69
C PHE A 229 -2.91 0.76 2.46
N GLN A 230 -4.09 0.17 2.29
CA GLN A 230 -4.45 -1.10 2.91
C GLN A 230 -3.51 -2.23 2.50
N GLN A 231 -3.17 -2.35 1.20
CA GLN A 231 -2.18 -3.34 0.76
C GLN A 231 -0.79 -3.02 1.31
N MET A 232 -0.38 -1.75 1.38
CA MET A 232 0.90 -1.34 1.97
C MET A 232 1.03 -1.74 3.45
N THR A 233 -0.01 -1.52 4.27
CA THR A 233 0.01 -1.93 5.69
C THR A 233 -0.05 -3.45 5.80
N HIS A 234 -0.85 -4.10 4.95
CA HIS A 234 -0.98 -5.54 4.90
C HIS A 234 0.32 -6.26 4.53
N CYS A 235 1.18 -5.65 3.69
CA CYS A 235 2.56 -6.15 3.42
C CYS A 235 3.36 -6.37 4.71
N GLN A 236 3.09 -5.58 5.75
CA GLN A 236 3.75 -5.66 7.05
C GLN A 236 2.97 -6.49 8.07
N GLY A 237 1.90 -7.18 7.65
CA GLY A 237 1.00 -7.91 8.54
C GLY A 237 0.14 -7.00 9.42
N VAL A 238 -0.05 -5.73 9.03
CA VAL A 238 -0.86 -4.75 9.75
C VAL A 238 -2.22 -4.60 9.07
N PHE A 239 -3.29 -4.81 9.85
CA PHE A 239 -4.66 -4.71 9.37
C PHE A 239 -5.21 -3.29 9.56
N THR A 240 -5.78 -2.72 8.49
CA THR A 240 -6.50 -1.45 8.56
C THR A 240 -7.91 -1.60 8.00
N HIS A 241 -8.87 -0.96 8.65
CA HIS A 241 -10.26 -0.93 8.21
C HIS A 241 -10.43 0.16 7.14
N ARG A 242 -11.23 -0.13 6.12
CA ARG A 242 -11.61 0.84 5.09
C ARG A 242 -12.95 1.46 5.42
N ARG A 243 -13.11 2.76 5.21
CA ARG A 243 -14.44 3.38 5.11
C ARG A 243 -14.48 4.40 4.00
N CYS A 244 -15.60 4.46 3.31
CA CYS A 244 -16.00 5.58 2.50
C CYS A 244 -17.16 6.29 3.21
N PHE A 245 -17.08 7.61 3.31
CA PHE A 245 -18.15 8.43 3.85
C PHE A 245 -18.73 9.29 2.73
N LEU A 246 -20.06 9.31 2.65
CA LEU A 246 -20.81 10.03 1.64
C LEU A 246 -21.62 11.11 2.34
N VAL A 247 -21.60 12.33 1.79
CA VAL A 247 -22.50 13.40 2.28
C VAL A 247 -23.93 12.89 2.20
N ASP A 248 -24.64 12.96 3.31
CA ASP A 248 -26.05 12.62 3.37
C ASP A 248 -26.87 13.82 2.84
N TRP A 249 -27.22 13.71 1.55
CA TRP A 249 -27.88 14.77 0.79
C TRP A 249 -29.37 14.81 1.13
N ARG A 250 -29.70 15.56 2.18
CA ARG A 250 -31.08 15.74 2.64
C ARG A 250 -31.68 17.04 2.16
N THR A 251 -32.93 16.99 1.73
CA THR A 251 -33.77 18.19 1.57
C THR A 251 -34.44 18.53 2.89
N VAL A 252 -34.30 19.77 3.34
CA VAL A 252 -34.93 20.31 4.54
C VAL A 252 -35.89 21.45 4.16
N PRO A 253 -37.00 21.65 4.90
CA PRO A 253 -37.92 22.77 4.63
C PRO A 253 -37.19 24.13 4.65
N PRO A 254 -37.49 25.06 3.72
CA PRO A 254 -38.56 25.02 2.69
C PRO A 254 -38.13 24.42 1.33
N GLY A 255 -37.09 23.60 1.29
CA GLY A 255 -36.54 23.01 0.06
C GLY A 255 -35.02 23.18 -0.09
N GLU A 256 -34.32 23.59 0.97
CA GLU A 256 -32.86 23.64 0.98
C GLU A 256 -32.29 22.22 0.99
N GLU A 257 -31.13 22.06 0.37
CA GLU A 257 -30.36 20.82 0.47
C GLU A 257 -29.08 21.19 1.18
N HIS A 258 -29.07 21.04 2.51
CA HIS A 258 -28.03 21.65 3.34
C HIS A 258 -26.65 21.26 2.86
N TRP A 259 -26.37 20.00 2.54
CA TRP A 259 -25.12 19.61 1.90
C TRP A 259 -25.35 18.55 0.83
N CYS A 260 -24.66 18.68 -0.30
CA CYS A 260 -24.69 17.73 -1.41
C CYS A 260 -23.28 17.29 -1.85
N ALA A 261 -22.22 17.99 -1.44
CA ALA A 261 -20.84 17.55 -1.69
C ALA A 261 -19.83 18.09 -0.66
N LEU A 262 -18.74 17.34 -0.45
CA LEU A 262 -17.51 17.87 0.13
C LEU A 262 -16.77 18.65 -0.95
N VAL A 263 -16.12 19.75 -0.58
CA VAL A 263 -15.33 20.57 -1.51
C VAL A 263 -13.94 20.82 -0.93
N ILE A 264 -12.92 20.40 -1.68
CA ILE A 264 -11.50 20.52 -1.29
C ILE A 264 -10.76 21.32 -2.36
N ARG A 265 -10.02 22.35 -1.94
CA ARG A 265 -9.24 23.25 -2.80
C ARG A 265 -7.81 22.76 -3.03
N GLY A 266 -7.26 21.99 -2.09
CA GLY A 266 -5.93 21.39 -2.21
C GLY A 266 -5.82 20.30 -3.28
N GLY A 267 -4.65 20.14 -3.90
CA GLY A 267 -4.45 19.24 -5.03
C GLY A 267 -4.43 17.74 -4.72
N GLY A 268 -4.37 17.33 -3.45
CA GLY A 268 -4.18 15.92 -3.08
C GLY A 268 -2.73 15.47 -3.21
N LEU A 269 -2.48 14.19 -2.92
CA LEU A 269 -1.13 13.63 -2.89
C LEU A 269 -0.38 13.89 -4.22
N ASN A 270 0.81 14.48 -4.13
CA ASN A 270 1.70 14.78 -5.26
C ASN A 270 1.05 15.55 -6.41
N GLN A 271 0.05 16.38 -6.08
CA GLN A 271 -0.66 17.23 -7.04
C GLN A 271 -0.69 18.66 -6.52
N PRO A 272 -0.19 19.65 -7.30
CA PRO A 272 -0.18 21.03 -6.84
C PRO A 272 -1.59 21.62 -6.76
N HIS A 273 -2.50 21.18 -7.63
CA HIS A 273 -3.87 21.69 -7.74
C HIS A 273 -4.85 20.56 -8.07
N PRO A 274 -6.15 20.72 -7.76
CA PRO A 274 -7.16 19.72 -8.10
C PRO A 274 -7.20 19.41 -9.61
N THR A 275 -7.47 18.15 -9.94
CA THR A 275 -7.55 17.68 -11.33
C THR A 275 -8.92 17.92 -11.96
N HIS A 276 -9.95 18.20 -11.15
CA HIS A 276 -11.26 18.59 -11.65
C HIS A 276 -11.20 19.93 -12.41
N PRO A 277 -12.01 20.10 -13.47
CA PRO A 277 -12.06 21.35 -14.21
C PRO A 277 -12.57 22.49 -13.31
N ALA A 278 -12.13 23.71 -13.62
CA ALA A 278 -12.56 24.89 -12.90
C ALA A 278 -14.07 25.09 -13.04
N SER A 279 -14.69 25.59 -11.97
CA SER A 279 -16.10 25.96 -11.96
C SER A 279 -16.33 27.16 -11.08
N HIS A 280 -17.48 27.80 -11.25
CA HIS A 280 -17.89 28.95 -10.47
C HIS A 280 -18.41 28.52 -9.09
N PHE A 281 -17.86 29.07 -8.01
CA PHE A 281 -18.23 28.83 -6.61
C PHE A 281 -18.65 30.14 -5.95
N ARG A 282 -19.57 30.05 -4.98
CA ARG A 282 -20.03 31.16 -4.17
C ARG A 282 -19.75 30.85 -2.71
N ASP A 283 -18.63 31.35 -2.22
CA ASP A 283 -18.15 31.01 -0.88
C ASP A 283 -18.82 31.89 0.19
N HIS A 284 -19.30 31.22 1.25
CA HIS A 284 -19.72 31.81 2.51
C HIS A 284 -18.76 31.39 3.62
N ASP A 285 -17.94 32.33 4.09
CA ASP A 285 -16.89 32.09 5.10
C ASP A 285 -17.32 32.47 6.53
N ALA A 286 -18.52 33.03 6.71
CA ALA A 286 -19.07 33.35 8.03
C ALA A 286 -19.82 32.16 8.64
N SER A 287 -20.32 32.32 9.87
CA SER A 287 -21.07 31.28 10.58
C SER A 287 -22.31 30.82 9.81
N PHE A 288 -22.64 29.53 9.91
CA PHE A 288 -23.88 28.94 9.42
C PHE A 288 -24.86 28.69 10.59
N PRO A 289 -26.19 28.87 10.44
CA PRO A 289 -26.93 29.20 9.21
C PRO A 289 -26.67 30.62 8.69
N ILE A 290 -26.86 30.81 7.38
CA ILE A 290 -26.83 32.14 6.76
C ILE A 290 -28.06 32.91 7.26
N VAL A 291 -27.86 34.02 7.97
CA VAL A 291 -28.95 34.86 8.47
C VAL A 291 -29.14 36.06 7.55
N GLY A 292 -30.31 36.15 6.91
CA GLY A 292 -30.64 37.25 5.99
C GLY A 292 -29.80 37.21 4.71
N MET A 293 -29.50 38.40 4.17
CA MET A 293 -28.65 38.54 2.98
C MET A 293 -27.18 38.66 3.41
N ALA A 294 -26.39 37.65 3.10
CA ALA A 294 -24.95 37.61 3.31
C ALA A 294 -24.18 37.95 2.03
N SER A 295 -23.01 38.56 2.19
CA SER A 295 -22.04 38.75 1.11
C SER A 295 -21.41 37.41 0.75
N LEU A 296 -21.49 37.03 -0.51
CA LEU A 296 -20.84 35.85 -1.06
C LEU A 296 -19.56 36.26 -1.80
N THR A 297 -18.54 35.41 -1.75
CA THR A 297 -17.33 35.59 -2.55
C THR A 297 -17.40 34.69 -3.78
N ASP A 298 -17.57 35.28 -4.96
CA ASP A 298 -17.54 34.55 -6.22
C ASP A 298 -16.10 34.17 -6.61
N ARG A 299 -15.88 32.91 -6.99
CA ARG A 299 -14.59 32.39 -7.44
C ARG A 299 -14.75 31.43 -8.61
N THR A 300 -13.86 31.51 -9.59
CA THR A 300 -13.74 30.49 -10.63
C THR A 300 -12.39 29.81 -10.52
N GLU A 301 -12.36 28.61 -9.95
CA GLU A 301 -11.13 27.86 -9.70
C GLU A 301 -11.39 26.35 -9.70
N ARG A 302 -10.30 25.55 -9.66
CA ARG A 302 -10.38 24.09 -9.57
C ARG A 302 -10.58 23.68 -8.12
N ARG A 303 -11.54 22.78 -7.88
CA ARG A 303 -11.79 22.14 -6.58
C ARG A 303 -12.22 20.69 -6.80
N TYR A 304 -11.79 19.80 -5.92
CA TYR A 304 -12.44 18.50 -5.82
C TYR A 304 -13.84 18.66 -5.26
N ARG A 305 -14.76 17.85 -5.77
CA ARG A 305 -16.13 17.74 -5.30
C ARG A 305 -16.41 16.27 -5.09
N PHE A 306 -16.72 15.89 -3.87
CA PHE A 306 -17.12 14.53 -3.54
C PHE A 306 -18.60 14.55 -3.24
N TRP A 307 -19.39 14.20 -4.26
CA TRP A 307 -20.84 14.27 -4.19
C TRP A 307 -21.40 13.18 -3.27
N GLY A 308 -22.41 13.57 -2.50
CA GLY A 308 -23.26 12.67 -1.73
C GLY A 308 -24.19 11.85 -2.60
N ASP A 309 -25.07 11.09 -1.96
CA ASP A 309 -26.10 10.30 -2.63
C ASP A 309 -27.38 11.12 -2.80
N PRO A 310 -27.80 11.47 -4.04
CA PRO A 310 -29.05 12.20 -4.27
C PRO A 310 -30.31 11.33 -4.07
N SER A 311 -30.21 10.00 -3.91
CA SER A 311 -31.37 9.12 -3.73
C SER A 311 -31.02 7.80 -3.03
N PRO A 312 -31.75 7.38 -1.98
CA PRO A 312 -31.42 6.17 -1.22
C PRO A 312 -31.12 4.95 -2.10
N GLY A 313 -29.87 4.50 -2.09
CA GLY A 313 -29.42 3.29 -2.78
C GLY A 313 -28.68 3.52 -4.12
N MET A 314 -28.41 4.78 -4.50
CA MET A 314 -27.46 5.08 -5.57
C MET A 314 -26.06 5.32 -5.00
N TRP A 315 -25.02 4.90 -5.71
CA TRP A 315 -23.64 5.09 -5.26
C TRP A 315 -23.20 6.53 -5.56
N GLY A 316 -23.12 7.37 -4.51
CA GLY A 316 -22.45 8.66 -4.57
C GLY A 316 -20.92 8.52 -4.70
N ASP A 317 -20.24 9.64 -4.98
CA ASP A 317 -18.78 9.69 -5.20
C ASP A 317 -18.00 9.53 -3.88
N GLY A 318 -18.47 10.20 -2.81
CA GLY A 318 -17.95 10.03 -1.43
C GLY A 318 -16.44 10.24 -1.27
N HIS A 319 -15.90 10.03 -0.07
CA HIS A 319 -14.45 10.01 0.15
C HIS A 319 -14.03 8.80 0.98
N CYS A 320 -12.92 8.16 0.59
CA CYS A 320 -12.48 6.90 1.18
C CYS A 320 -11.16 7.05 1.93
N ILE A 321 -11.12 6.47 3.13
CA ILE A 321 -10.06 6.60 4.14
C ILE A 321 -9.83 5.26 4.85
N ASN A 322 -8.73 5.16 5.59
CA ASN A 322 -8.36 3.98 6.36
C ASN A 322 -8.35 4.28 7.86
N PHE A 323 -8.59 3.24 8.66
CA PHE A 323 -8.57 3.30 10.12
C PHE A 323 -7.69 2.19 10.69
N LEU A 324 -6.95 2.50 11.75
CA LEU A 324 -6.21 1.53 12.58
C LEU A 324 -6.78 1.59 14.00
N GLU A 325 -7.17 0.44 14.54
CA GLU A 325 -7.42 0.29 15.97
C GLU A 325 -6.13 -0.12 16.66
N TYR A 326 -5.65 0.67 17.62
CA TYR A 326 -4.40 0.41 18.32
C TYR A 326 -4.45 0.93 19.76
N ASP A 327 -4.12 0.08 20.73
CA ASP A 327 -4.17 0.38 22.18
C ASP A 327 -5.48 1.04 22.63
N GLY A 328 -6.62 0.54 22.13
CA GLY A 328 -7.95 1.04 22.48
C GLY A 328 -8.29 2.41 21.88
N LYS A 329 -7.47 2.92 20.96
CA LYS A 329 -7.71 4.17 20.20
C LYS A 329 -7.95 3.87 18.72
N LEU A 330 -8.55 4.82 18.02
CA LEU A 330 -8.86 4.72 16.60
C LEU A 330 -8.13 5.83 15.84
N PHE A 331 -7.30 5.45 14.88
CA PHE A 331 -6.50 6.37 14.08
C PHE A 331 -6.93 6.35 12.62
N LEU A 332 -7.25 7.52 12.06
CA LEU A 332 -7.59 7.71 10.66
C LEU A 332 -6.39 8.13 9.83
N TYR A 333 -6.30 7.55 8.64
CA TYR A 333 -5.31 7.85 7.61
C TYR A 333 -6.01 8.19 6.30
N ASP A 334 -5.64 9.32 5.69
CA ASP A 334 -6.11 9.72 4.37
C ASP A 334 -4.96 9.66 3.35
N PRO A 335 -4.80 8.51 2.66
CA PRO A 335 -3.76 8.35 1.65
C PRO A 335 -4.00 9.16 0.38
N SER A 336 -5.24 9.62 0.14
CA SER A 336 -5.57 10.45 -1.02
C SER A 336 -4.91 11.82 -0.95
N PHE A 337 -4.76 12.34 0.28
CA PHE A 337 -4.14 13.63 0.57
C PHE A 337 -2.80 13.48 1.32
N GLY A 338 -2.41 12.25 1.68
CA GLY A 338 -1.15 11.97 2.38
C GLY A 338 -1.12 12.51 3.80
N THR A 339 -2.27 12.49 4.49
CA THR A 339 -2.40 13.07 5.84
C THR A 339 -2.83 12.03 6.87
N GLY A 340 -2.56 12.36 8.14
CA GLY A 340 -2.76 11.47 9.28
C GLY A 340 -1.44 11.16 10.00
N PRO A 341 -1.48 10.40 11.10
CA PRO A 341 -2.69 9.87 11.74
C PRO A 341 -3.55 10.96 12.40
N PHE A 342 -4.86 10.80 12.36
CA PHE A 342 -5.81 11.59 13.16
C PHE A 342 -6.47 10.67 14.18
N GLU A 343 -6.32 10.94 15.47
CA GLU A 343 -7.05 10.20 16.50
C GLU A 343 -8.53 10.61 16.45
N ILE A 344 -9.44 9.65 16.42
CA ILE A 344 -10.88 9.89 16.53
C ILE A 344 -11.49 8.99 17.60
N ASP A 345 -12.65 9.39 18.09
CA ASP A 345 -13.36 8.65 19.13
C ASP A 345 -13.90 7.33 18.58
N HIS A 346 -13.90 6.31 19.44
CA HIS A 346 -14.53 5.03 19.18
C HIS A 346 -16.07 5.13 19.24
N PRO A 347 -16.80 4.20 18.58
CA PRO A 347 -16.31 3.06 17.80
C PRO A 347 -15.94 3.43 16.35
N LEU A 348 -15.22 2.52 15.67
CA LEU A 348 -15.07 2.55 14.22
C LEU A 348 -16.44 2.76 13.54
N PRO A 349 -16.58 3.71 12.59
CA PRO A 349 -17.83 3.89 11.88
C PRO A 349 -18.32 2.58 11.25
N PRO A 350 -19.64 2.36 11.14
CA PRO A 350 -20.17 1.12 10.57
C PRO A 350 -19.92 1.02 9.07
N ASP A 351 -19.99 -0.20 8.53
CA ASP A 351 -19.79 -0.51 7.11
C ASP A 351 -21.11 -0.97 6.47
N ASN A 352 -22.12 -0.11 6.52
CA ASN A 352 -23.50 -0.49 6.16
C ASN A 352 -24.39 0.70 5.72
N LEU A 353 -23.76 1.80 5.32
CA LEU A 353 -24.37 3.08 4.94
C LEU A 353 -25.19 3.76 6.03
N THR A 354 -25.01 3.38 7.31
CA THR A 354 -25.64 4.10 8.43
C THR A 354 -25.21 5.56 8.42
N VAL A 355 -26.19 6.45 8.57
CA VAL A 355 -25.98 7.90 8.62
C VAL A 355 -25.61 8.33 10.05
N LEU A 356 -24.46 8.98 10.20
CA LEU A 356 -24.00 9.58 11.46
C LEU A 356 -24.00 11.11 11.34
N GLY A 357 -24.27 11.80 12.44
CA GLY A 357 -24.29 13.26 12.53
C GLY A 357 -24.30 13.76 13.97
N GLY A 358 -24.28 15.08 14.14
CA GLY A 358 -24.31 15.71 15.46
C GLY A 358 -23.11 15.26 16.31
N SER A 359 -23.34 14.97 17.59
CA SER A 359 -22.26 14.64 18.52
C SER A 359 -21.49 13.36 18.17
N LEU A 360 -22.10 12.44 17.42
CA LEU A 360 -21.43 11.23 16.92
C LEU A 360 -20.34 11.54 15.88
N LEU A 361 -20.32 12.75 15.31
CA LEU A 361 -19.28 13.20 14.39
C LEU A 361 -18.29 14.17 15.03
N ASP A 362 -18.44 14.56 16.30
CA ASP A 362 -17.67 15.68 16.88
C ASP A 362 -16.16 15.47 16.78
N SER A 363 -15.68 14.29 17.17
CA SER A 363 -14.25 13.96 17.13
C SER A 363 -13.71 13.86 15.70
N PHE A 364 -14.45 13.20 14.79
CA PHE A 364 -14.12 13.15 13.37
C PHE A 364 -14.09 14.55 12.74
N LYS A 365 -15.05 15.40 13.10
CA LYS A 365 -15.16 16.76 12.58
C LYS A 365 -13.99 17.61 13.04
N ALA A 366 -13.76 17.66 14.35
CA ALA A 366 -12.73 18.49 14.96
C ALA A 366 -11.32 18.08 14.55
N ASN A 367 -11.03 16.76 14.53
CA ASN A 367 -9.67 16.28 14.32
C ASN A 367 -9.32 16.10 12.84
N TYR A 368 -10.31 15.83 11.98
CA TYR A 368 -10.07 15.57 10.56
C TYR A 368 -10.85 16.52 9.64
N LEU A 369 -12.19 16.51 9.69
CA LEU A 369 -13.01 17.17 8.66
C LEU A 369 -12.73 18.67 8.55
N ASP A 370 -12.59 19.38 9.67
CA ASP A 370 -12.36 20.83 9.71
C ASP A 370 -11.00 21.26 9.16
N THR A 371 -10.07 20.31 9.07
CA THR A 371 -8.74 20.54 8.47
C THR A 371 -8.67 20.03 7.03
N ALA A 372 -9.26 18.85 6.76
CA ALA A 372 -9.15 18.18 5.47
C ALA A 372 -10.14 18.70 4.42
N VAL A 373 -11.31 19.21 4.83
CA VAL A 373 -12.38 19.66 3.93
C VAL A 373 -12.59 21.15 4.09
N ASP A 374 -12.28 21.93 3.06
CA ASP A 374 -12.40 23.38 3.09
C ASP A 374 -13.86 23.85 3.21
N TYR A 375 -14.75 23.27 2.39
CA TYR A 375 -16.15 23.69 2.28
C TYR A 375 -17.09 22.49 2.14
N MET A 376 -18.33 22.70 2.60
CA MET A 376 -19.49 21.88 2.23
C MET A 376 -20.29 22.65 1.17
N LEU A 377 -20.68 21.99 0.08
CA LEU A 377 -21.54 22.56 -0.97
C LEU A 377 -23.00 22.21 -0.69
N GLY A 378 -23.91 23.17 -0.82
CA GLY A 378 -25.35 22.96 -0.65
C GLY A 378 -26.21 23.76 -1.64
N SER A 379 -27.49 23.42 -1.72
CA SER A 379 -28.52 24.23 -2.37
C SER A 379 -29.22 25.08 -1.31
N LEU A 380 -28.83 26.36 -1.19
CA LEU A 380 -29.16 27.20 -0.04
C LEU A 380 -29.81 28.52 -0.45
N TYR A 381 -30.64 29.08 0.44
CA TYR A 381 -31.09 30.46 0.30
C TYR A 381 -30.02 31.44 0.81
N ASN A 382 -29.96 32.60 0.16
CA ASN A 382 -29.29 33.80 0.67
C ASN A 382 -30.25 34.98 0.51
N GLY A 383 -30.85 35.44 1.61
CA GLY A 383 -32.05 36.29 1.56
C GLY A 383 -33.19 35.58 0.81
N SER A 384 -33.78 36.25 -0.18
CA SER A 384 -34.85 35.70 -1.03
C SER A 384 -34.35 34.83 -2.19
N ASN A 385 -33.04 34.78 -2.44
CA ASN A 385 -32.48 34.13 -3.61
C ASN A 385 -32.10 32.68 -3.29
N PHE A 386 -32.61 31.73 -4.05
CA PHE A 386 -32.24 30.32 -3.95
C PHE A 386 -31.12 29.97 -4.92
N TYR A 387 -30.02 29.44 -4.39
CA TYR A 387 -28.86 29.01 -5.17
C TYR A 387 -28.81 27.49 -5.21
N LYS A 388 -29.28 26.91 -6.30
CA LYS A 388 -29.34 25.46 -6.49
C LYS A 388 -28.00 24.88 -6.92
N SER A 389 -27.63 23.73 -6.34
CA SER A 389 -26.56 22.87 -6.82
C SER A 389 -27.10 21.80 -7.77
N ASP A 390 -26.37 21.51 -8.84
CA ASP A 390 -26.72 20.47 -9.81
C ASP A 390 -25.46 19.72 -10.25
N GLN A 391 -25.40 18.43 -9.91
CA GLN A 391 -24.30 17.54 -10.24
C GLN A 391 -24.11 17.39 -11.76
N SER A 392 -25.20 17.38 -12.53
CA SER A 392 -25.19 17.16 -13.99
C SER A 392 -24.74 18.40 -14.77
N ALA A 393 -25.10 19.59 -14.29
CA ALA A 393 -24.79 20.86 -14.95
C ALA A 393 -23.48 21.52 -14.47
N ARG A 394 -22.80 20.94 -13.46
CA ARG A 394 -21.66 21.56 -12.74
C ARG A 394 -21.97 22.94 -12.16
N ALA A 395 -23.25 23.24 -11.96
CA ALA A 395 -23.70 24.44 -11.29
C ALA A 395 -23.53 24.23 -9.79
N ASN A 396 -22.70 25.05 -9.16
CA ASN A 396 -22.54 25.03 -7.71
C ASN A 396 -23.49 26.07 -7.10
N GLY A 397 -24.24 25.67 -6.06
CA GLY A 397 -25.04 26.55 -5.22
C GLY A 397 -24.15 27.44 -4.35
N ILE A 398 -24.18 27.23 -3.03
CA ILE A 398 -23.33 27.96 -2.07
C ILE A 398 -22.37 26.97 -1.39
N THR A 399 -21.09 27.34 -1.30
CA THR A 399 -20.09 26.64 -0.51
C THR A 399 -19.95 27.30 0.85
N VAL A 400 -20.20 26.57 1.94
CA VAL A 400 -20.07 27.05 3.32
C VAL A 400 -18.83 26.46 3.95
N LYS A 401 -18.00 27.28 4.59
CA LYS A 401 -16.75 26.80 5.20
C LYS A 401 -17.03 25.76 6.28
N THR A 402 -16.41 24.59 6.19
CA THR A 402 -16.77 23.41 7.01
C THR A 402 -16.71 23.67 8.52
N VAL A 403 -15.65 24.36 8.98
CA VAL A 403 -15.46 24.74 10.39
C VAL A 403 -16.53 25.71 10.91
N ARG A 404 -17.30 26.36 10.03
CA ARG A 404 -18.36 27.30 10.39
C ARG A 404 -19.75 26.66 10.50
N ILE A 405 -19.86 25.37 10.18
CA ILE A 405 -21.09 24.61 10.31
C ILE A 405 -21.13 23.98 11.72
N PRO A 406 -22.08 24.37 12.58
CA PRO A 406 -22.19 23.81 13.92
C PRO A 406 -22.68 22.35 13.89
N ALA A 407 -22.52 21.64 15.01
CA ALA A 407 -23.01 20.26 15.17
C ALA A 407 -24.52 20.14 14.92
N THR A 408 -25.29 21.19 15.23
CA THR A 408 -26.73 21.27 14.99
C THR A 408 -27.14 22.57 14.34
N VAL A 409 -28.05 22.52 13.39
CA VAL A 409 -28.68 23.66 12.71
C VAL A 409 -30.19 23.52 12.85
N ASN A 410 -30.85 24.50 13.47
CA ASN A 410 -32.31 24.51 13.69
C ASN A 410 -32.85 23.21 14.33
N GLY A 411 -32.11 22.64 15.28
CA GLY A 411 -32.48 21.40 15.97
C GLY A 411 -32.17 20.10 15.21
N ASN A 412 -31.67 20.18 13.98
CA ASN A 412 -31.22 19.02 13.19
C ASN A 412 -29.70 18.91 13.20
N ASN A 413 -29.16 17.71 12.96
CA ASN A 413 -27.72 17.53 12.74
C ASN A 413 -27.24 18.40 11.59
N GLY A 414 -26.20 19.19 11.83
CA GLY A 414 -25.60 20.13 10.88
C GLY A 414 -25.05 19.37 9.67
N ILE A 415 -23.92 18.68 9.82
CA ILE A 415 -23.37 17.78 8.80
C ILE A 415 -23.73 16.33 9.14
N THR A 416 -24.09 15.55 8.13
CA THR A 416 -24.33 14.11 8.23
C THR A 416 -23.60 13.34 7.12
N PHE A 417 -23.18 12.12 7.44
CA PHE A 417 -22.51 11.22 6.51
C PHE A 417 -23.04 9.80 6.59
N GLY A 418 -23.31 9.17 5.45
CA GLY A 418 -23.47 7.72 5.35
C GLY A 418 -22.12 7.02 5.24
N TRP A 419 -21.91 5.91 5.97
CA TRP A 419 -20.62 5.22 6.07
C TRP A 419 -20.66 3.79 5.49
N GLY A 420 -19.82 3.48 4.49
CA GLY A 420 -19.70 2.17 3.85
C GLY A 420 -18.24 1.79 3.52
N GLY A 421 -18.00 0.75 2.72
CA GLY A 421 -16.66 0.17 2.50
C GLY A 421 -16.44 -0.52 1.17
#